data_AF-W4H8B9-F1
#
_entry.id   AF-W4H8B9-F1
#
_cell.length_a   1.000
_cell.length_b   1.000
_cell.length_c   1.000
_cell.angle_alpha   90.00
_cell.angle_beta   90.00
_cell.angle_gamma   90.00
#
_symmetry.space_group_name_H-M   'P 1'
#
loop_
_entity.id
_entity.type
_entity.pdbx_description
1 polymer ?
#
loop_
_entity_poly.entity_id
_entity_poly.type
_entity_poly.pdbx_seq_one_letter_code
_entity_poly.pdbx_strand_id
1 'polypeptide(L)'
;MVVSVANLKKDKANKYARLKFALGFVKHDVEIQELLNYVHIDEKWFYLTKTNRKYYLIPGETALDRKCKSKRFVTKVMFLAAVARPHFVGDTGTWWDGKIGTWPFVETVLAQRSSNNRSAGSPETKPITVTKDVYREFLQGLACHRREVADERPSRHDTARQRPSLRHGVRRQVAYTLAELAKQDWSISLAPQPPNSRDTNILDLGFFAGIQSLQHQKSARSIDELVAHVADAFVEYPFEHLDRTFLTLQSCLIETMKVNGDNTYKIPHMAKEKKQRLGILPRNVVCPVDTFDAARAALVGTRVCC
;
A
#
# COMPACT_ATOMS: atom_id res chain seq x y z
N MET A 1 2.65 4.36 22.46
CA MET A 1 2.70 5.80 22.11
C MET A 1 1.48 6.08 21.24
N VAL A 2 0.45 6.73 21.78
CA VAL A 2 -0.76 7.06 21.01
C VAL A 2 -0.39 8.20 20.06
N VAL A 3 -0.27 7.90 18.77
CA VAL A 3 -0.12 8.95 17.75
C VAL A 3 -1.50 9.56 17.58
N SER A 4 -1.73 10.72 18.21
CA SER A 4 -2.86 11.57 17.85
C SER A 4 -2.59 12.09 16.44
N VAL A 5 -3.12 11.40 15.43
CA VAL A 5 -3.18 11.93 14.07
C VAL A 5 -4.22 13.03 14.12
N ALA A 6 -3.84 14.27 13.80
CA ALA A 6 -4.82 15.34 13.63
C ALA A 6 -5.80 14.91 12.53
N ASN A 7 -7.06 14.67 12.92
CA ASN A 7 -8.08 14.26 11.99
C ASN A 7 -8.48 15.46 11.13
N LEU A 8 -8.41 15.30 9.80
CA LEU A 8 -8.91 16.31 8.88
C LEU A 8 -10.41 16.47 9.09
N LYS A 9 -10.85 17.72 9.30
CA LYS A 9 -12.28 18.07 9.42
C LYS A 9 -13.03 17.62 8.18
N LYS A 10 -14.18 16.97 8.39
CA LYS A 10 -15.07 16.51 7.31
C LYS A 10 -16.23 17.47 7.13
N ASP A 11 -16.43 17.95 5.90
CA ASP A 11 -17.67 18.62 5.51
C ASP A 11 -18.80 17.61 5.30
N LYS A 12 -20.02 18.11 5.05
CA LYS A 12 -21.22 17.27 4.87
C LYS A 12 -21.10 16.32 3.69
N ALA A 13 -20.56 16.77 2.56
CA ALA A 13 -20.42 15.95 1.35
C ALA A 13 -19.42 14.80 1.57
N ASN A 14 -18.31 15.10 2.23
CA ASN A 14 -17.29 14.13 2.62
C ASN A 14 -17.84 13.09 3.59
N LYS A 15 -18.61 13.52 4.61
CA LYS A 15 -19.28 12.59 5.53
C LYS A 15 -20.27 11.69 4.79
N TYR A 16 -21.12 12.25 3.93
CA TYR A 16 -22.06 11.48 3.12
C TYR A 16 -21.35 10.46 2.22
N ALA A 17 -20.28 10.87 1.51
CA ALA A 17 -19.50 9.97 0.66
C ALA A 17 -18.87 8.81 1.46
N ARG A 18 -18.32 9.11 2.65
CA ARG A 18 -17.74 8.10 3.55
C ARG A 18 -18.79 7.14 4.09
N LEU A 19 -19.96 7.65 4.50
CA LEU A 19 -21.08 6.83 4.98
C LEU A 19 -21.59 5.91 3.88
N LYS A 20 -21.80 6.44 2.66
CA LYS A 20 -22.19 5.66 1.47
C LYS A 20 -21.15 4.61 1.12
N PHE A 21 -19.87 4.97 1.17
CA PHE A 21 -18.77 4.04 0.92
C PHE A 21 -18.79 2.89 1.94
N ALA A 22 -18.86 3.18 3.25
CA ALA A 22 -18.86 2.15 4.28
C ALA A 22 -20.07 1.20 4.18
N LEU A 23 -21.26 1.74 3.95
CA LEU A 23 -22.48 0.95 3.75
C LEU A 23 -22.40 0.03 2.53
N GLY A 24 -21.69 0.44 1.47
CA GLY A 24 -21.51 -0.37 0.26
C GLY A 24 -20.79 -1.69 0.50
N PHE A 25 -20.10 -1.84 1.64
CA PHE A 25 -19.41 -3.08 2.02
C PHE A 25 -20.22 -3.97 2.96
N VAL A 26 -21.40 -3.56 3.41
CA VAL A 26 -22.25 -4.40 4.28
C VAL A 26 -23.08 -5.33 3.40
N LYS A 27 -23.01 -6.64 3.66
CA LYS A 27 -23.83 -7.66 2.99
C LYS A 27 -25.27 -7.68 3.57
N HIS A 28 -26.15 -8.47 2.96
CA HIS A 28 -27.54 -8.62 3.42
C HIS A 28 -27.67 -9.22 4.83
N ASP A 29 -26.72 -10.06 5.24
CA ASP A 29 -26.64 -10.68 6.58
C ASP A 29 -25.92 -9.79 7.61
N VAL A 30 -25.75 -8.51 7.30
CA VAL A 30 -25.03 -7.49 8.07
C VAL A 30 -23.54 -7.78 8.33
N GLU A 31 -22.98 -8.82 7.72
CA GLU A 31 -21.54 -9.06 7.72
C GLU A 31 -20.83 -8.08 6.76
N ILE A 32 -19.65 -7.59 7.12
CA ILE A 32 -18.82 -6.83 6.17
C ILE A 32 -18.25 -7.78 5.12
N GLN A 33 -18.27 -7.37 3.85
CA GLN A 33 -17.67 -8.07 2.72
C GLN A 33 -16.23 -8.50 3.00
N GLU A 34 -15.85 -9.65 2.42
CA GLU A 34 -14.53 -10.22 2.61
C GLU A 34 -13.42 -9.45 1.94
N LEU A 35 -13.72 -8.62 0.93
CA LEU A 35 -12.74 -7.85 0.17
C LEU A 35 -11.72 -8.68 -0.62
N LEU A 36 -12.02 -9.96 -0.89
CA LEU A 36 -11.15 -10.85 -1.70
C LEU A 36 -10.97 -10.35 -3.14
N ASN A 37 -11.96 -9.64 -3.67
CA ASN A 37 -11.99 -9.07 -5.01
C ASN A 37 -11.45 -7.62 -5.08
N TYR A 38 -10.81 -7.13 -4.01
CA TYR A 38 -10.25 -5.78 -3.96
C TYR A 38 -8.72 -5.82 -3.91
N VAL A 39 -8.12 -4.99 -4.75
CA VAL A 39 -6.70 -4.65 -4.67
C VAL A 39 -6.57 -3.22 -4.17
N HIS A 40 -5.87 -3.03 -3.06
CA HIS A 40 -5.51 -1.73 -2.52
C HIS A 40 -4.18 -1.28 -3.13
N ILE A 41 -4.19 -0.08 -3.72
CA ILE A 41 -3.03 0.56 -4.34
C ILE A 41 -2.86 1.95 -3.74
N ASP A 42 -1.63 2.32 -3.40
CA ASP A 42 -1.31 3.64 -2.84
C ASP A 42 0.20 3.90 -2.89
N GLU A 43 0.57 5.17 -2.71
CA GLU A 43 1.96 5.62 -2.70
C GLU A 43 2.45 6.00 -1.31
N LYS A 44 3.75 5.78 -1.07
CA LYS A 44 4.41 6.28 0.14
C LYS A 44 5.85 6.68 -0.06
N TRP A 45 6.24 7.76 0.60
CA TRP A 45 7.64 8.14 0.79
C TRP A 45 8.31 7.31 1.89
N PHE A 46 9.37 6.59 1.51
CA PHE A 46 10.32 5.97 2.42
C PHE A 46 11.58 6.81 2.53
N TYR A 47 12.14 6.90 3.73
CA TYR A 47 13.26 7.78 4.04
C TYR A 47 14.51 6.96 4.34
N LEU A 48 15.65 7.40 3.82
CA LEU A 48 16.94 6.75 4.05
C LEU A 48 17.27 6.66 5.55
N THR A 49 16.89 7.68 6.31
CA THR A 49 17.11 7.71 7.76
C THR A 49 15.97 8.41 8.50
N LYS A 50 15.77 8.04 9.77
CA LYS A 50 14.83 8.72 10.65
C LYS A 50 15.43 10.06 11.09
N THR A 51 14.58 11.07 11.20
CA THR A 51 14.95 12.38 11.77
C THR A 51 15.46 12.23 13.20
N ASN A 52 14.70 11.51 14.04
CA ASN A 52 15.05 11.24 15.42
C ASN A 52 15.28 9.73 15.57
N ARG A 53 16.46 9.34 16.07
CA ARG A 53 16.80 7.96 16.44
C ARG A 53 17.21 7.94 17.90
N LYS A 54 16.80 6.89 18.62
CA LYS A 54 17.26 6.61 19.97
C LYS A 54 18.47 5.68 19.87
N TYR A 55 19.53 6.00 20.58
CA TYR A 55 20.73 5.17 20.72
C TYR A 55 20.92 4.84 22.19
N TYR A 56 21.35 3.63 22.48
CA TYR A 56 21.86 3.27 23.79
C TYR A 56 23.35 3.61 23.81
N LEU A 57 23.81 4.26 24.87
CA LEU A 57 25.22 4.61 25.08
C LEU A 57 25.70 3.86 26.32
N ILE A 58 26.91 3.32 26.25
CA ILE A 58 27.57 2.71 27.40
C ILE A 58 28.14 3.83 28.29
N PRO A 59 28.20 3.69 29.62
CA PRO A 59 28.83 4.69 30.48
C PRO A 59 30.25 5.05 30.01
N GLY A 60 30.50 6.33 29.76
CA GLY A 60 31.77 6.84 29.22
C GLY A 60 31.83 7.01 27.70
N GLU A 61 30.84 6.50 26.96
CA GLU A 61 30.75 6.69 25.51
C GLU A 61 30.16 8.06 25.17
N THR A 62 30.82 8.77 24.24
CA THR A 62 30.33 10.05 23.73
C THR A 62 29.13 9.86 22.83
N ALA A 63 28.08 10.66 23.04
CA ALA A 63 26.90 10.63 22.20
C ALA A 63 27.24 10.91 20.74
N LEU A 64 26.71 10.08 19.83
CA LEU A 64 26.83 10.28 18.38
C LEU A 64 26.13 11.57 17.95
N ASP A 65 26.92 12.56 17.52
CA ASP A 65 26.41 13.81 16.99
C ASP A 65 26.02 13.64 15.50
N ARG A 66 24.73 13.81 15.20
CA ARG A 66 24.20 13.74 13.84
C ARG A 66 23.61 15.09 13.45
N LYS A 67 24.36 15.82 12.61
CA LYS A 67 23.92 17.11 12.07
C LYS A 67 23.29 16.95 10.69
N CYS A 68 22.16 17.62 10.49
CA CYS A 68 21.56 17.82 9.18
C CYS A 68 21.01 19.24 9.11
N LYS A 69 21.27 19.96 8.01
CA LYS A 69 20.85 21.37 7.87
C LYS A 69 19.33 21.54 7.89
N SER A 70 18.58 20.58 7.32
CA SER A 70 17.11 20.60 7.29
C SER A 70 16.56 19.21 6.96
N LYS A 71 15.36 18.90 7.50
CA LYS A 71 14.62 17.66 7.17
C LYS A 71 14.37 17.50 5.66
N ARG A 72 14.34 18.60 4.90
CA ARG A 72 14.15 18.59 3.44
C ARG A 72 15.30 17.90 2.70
N PHE A 73 16.49 17.83 3.28
CA PHE A 73 17.67 17.16 2.69
C PHE A 73 17.75 15.67 3.02
N VAL A 74 16.80 15.12 3.78
CA VAL A 74 16.77 13.68 4.03
C VAL A 74 16.33 12.99 2.74
N THR A 75 17.24 12.19 2.17
CA THR A 75 16.97 11.38 0.98
C THR A 75 15.74 10.51 1.19
N LYS A 76 14.83 10.55 0.21
CA LYS A 76 13.57 9.80 0.22
C LYS A 76 13.23 9.31 -1.18
N VAL A 77 12.54 8.17 -1.24
CA VAL A 77 12.07 7.54 -2.48
C VAL A 77 10.59 7.25 -2.30
N MET A 78 9.79 7.55 -3.33
CA MET A 78 8.37 7.19 -3.33
C MET A 78 8.24 5.78 -3.86
N PHE A 79 7.36 4.98 -3.25
CA PHE A 79 7.01 3.65 -3.70
C PHE A 79 5.51 3.60 -3.96
N LEU A 80 5.12 2.94 -5.05
CA LEU A 80 3.78 2.44 -5.28
C LEU A 80 3.70 1.02 -4.71
N ALA A 81 2.69 0.70 -3.91
CA ALA A 81 2.47 -0.66 -3.44
C ALA A 81 1.06 -1.13 -3.78
N ALA A 82 0.93 -2.42 -4.05
CA ALA A 82 -0.35 -3.10 -4.30
C ALA A 82 -0.46 -4.34 -3.41
N VAL A 83 -1.56 -4.44 -2.67
CA VAL A 83 -1.88 -5.58 -1.81
C VAL A 83 -3.37 -5.93 -1.92
N ALA A 84 -3.67 -7.20 -1.79
CA ALA A 84 -5.00 -7.76 -1.67
C ALA A 84 -5.12 -8.52 -0.35
N ARG A 85 -6.31 -9.09 -0.09
CA ARG A 85 -6.52 -9.82 1.14
C ARG A 85 -5.89 -11.22 1.09
N PRO A 86 -5.06 -11.59 2.08
CA PRO A 86 -4.54 -12.96 2.20
C PRO A 86 -5.68 -13.96 2.34
N HIS A 87 -5.54 -15.11 1.68
CA HIS A 87 -6.51 -16.19 1.75
C HIS A 87 -5.90 -17.53 1.35
N PHE A 88 -6.54 -18.62 1.78
CA PHE A 88 -6.16 -19.96 1.38
C PHE A 88 -6.66 -20.25 -0.05
N VAL A 89 -5.79 -20.75 -0.90
CA VAL A 89 -6.11 -21.15 -2.27
C VAL A 89 -6.29 -22.66 -2.29
N GLY A 90 -7.52 -23.11 -2.47
CA GLY A 90 -7.89 -24.53 -2.44
C GLY A 90 -7.15 -25.36 -3.49
N ASP A 91 -7.02 -24.82 -4.71
CA ASP A 91 -6.43 -25.54 -5.84
C ASP A 91 -4.95 -25.88 -5.63
N THR A 92 -4.19 -25.00 -4.97
CA THR A 92 -2.77 -25.22 -4.69
C THR A 92 -2.52 -25.80 -3.30
N GLY A 93 -3.52 -25.79 -2.42
CA GLY A 93 -3.39 -26.18 -1.03
C GLY A 93 -2.49 -25.24 -0.21
N THR A 94 -2.27 -24.02 -0.68
CA THR A 94 -1.34 -23.05 -0.05
C THR A 94 -2.03 -21.74 0.27
N TRP A 95 -1.50 -21.03 1.26
CA TRP A 95 -1.91 -19.64 1.52
C TRP A 95 -1.29 -18.69 0.51
N TRP A 96 -2.12 -17.83 -0.09
CA TRP A 96 -1.66 -16.65 -0.80
C TRP A 96 -1.52 -15.50 0.20
N ASP A 97 -0.35 -14.87 0.19
CA ASP A 97 0.05 -13.87 1.19
C ASP A 97 -0.57 -12.48 0.94
N GLY A 98 -1.34 -12.32 -0.14
CA GLY A 98 -2.02 -11.09 -0.53
C GLY A 98 -1.09 -10.01 -1.08
N LYS A 99 0.21 -10.27 -1.25
CA LYS A 99 1.16 -9.27 -1.73
C LYS A 99 1.25 -9.34 -3.25
N ILE A 100 1.03 -8.20 -3.91
CA ILE A 100 1.16 -8.11 -5.37
C ILE A 100 2.51 -7.50 -5.69
N GLY A 101 2.78 -6.27 -5.24
CA GLY A 101 4.11 -5.73 -5.46
C GLY A 101 4.35 -4.38 -4.81
N THR A 102 5.62 -3.98 -4.89
CA THR A 102 6.11 -2.68 -4.47
C THR A 102 7.12 -2.19 -5.49
N TRP A 103 6.97 -0.95 -5.93
CA TRP A 103 7.76 -0.39 -7.02
C TRP A 103 8.27 1.00 -6.69
N PRO A 104 9.60 1.22 -6.71
CA PRO A 104 10.19 2.53 -6.48
C PRO A 104 10.03 3.43 -7.71
N PHE A 105 9.75 4.71 -7.48
CA PHE A 105 9.88 5.76 -8.49
C PHE A 105 11.33 6.25 -8.55
N VAL A 106 12.17 5.51 -9.28
CA VAL A 106 13.60 5.82 -9.46
C VAL A 106 14.03 5.66 -10.91
N GLU A 107 15.06 6.40 -11.29
CA GLU A 107 15.75 6.28 -12.58
C GLU A 107 17.24 6.07 -12.38
N THR A 108 17.88 5.36 -13.31
CA THR A 108 19.34 5.29 -13.38
C THR A 108 19.85 6.39 -14.31
N VAL A 109 20.63 7.31 -13.76
CA VAL A 109 21.29 8.39 -14.51
C VAL A 109 22.80 8.25 -14.39
N LEU A 110 23.54 8.73 -15.39
CA LEU A 110 25.01 8.78 -15.28
C LEU A 110 25.43 9.99 -14.44
N ALA A 111 26.38 9.77 -13.53
CA ALA A 111 26.94 10.83 -12.70
C ALA A 111 27.60 11.91 -13.57
N GLN A 112 27.16 13.16 -13.46
CA GLN A 112 27.70 14.26 -14.27
C GLN A 112 29.06 14.76 -13.78
N ARG A 113 29.40 14.54 -12.51
CA ARG A 113 30.63 15.00 -11.88
C ARG A 113 31.24 13.88 -11.06
N SER A 114 32.56 13.86 -11.00
CA SER A 114 33.29 13.02 -10.05
C SER A 114 33.09 13.54 -8.63
N SER A 115 33.04 12.63 -7.68
CA SER A 115 33.04 12.89 -6.24
C SER A 115 33.92 11.84 -5.56
N ASN A 116 34.21 12.02 -4.27
CA ASN A 116 35.03 11.07 -3.51
C ASN A 116 34.50 9.62 -3.55
N ASN A 117 33.19 9.43 -3.74
CA ASN A 117 32.56 8.11 -3.73
C ASN A 117 32.24 7.55 -5.12
N ARG A 118 32.46 8.32 -6.20
CA ARG A 118 32.17 7.86 -7.58
C ARG A 118 32.77 8.77 -8.66
N SER A 119 33.24 8.19 -9.76
CA SER A 119 33.70 8.92 -10.94
C SER A 119 32.54 9.47 -11.77
N ALA A 120 32.79 10.53 -12.55
CA ALA A 120 31.86 10.95 -13.61
C ALA A 120 31.60 9.77 -14.57
N GLY A 121 30.37 9.67 -15.07
CA GLY A 121 29.90 8.59 -15.92
C GLY A 121 29.45 7.32 -15.19
N SER A 122 29.63 7.21 -13.86
CA SER A 122 29.12 6.05 -13.11
C SER A 122 27.58 6.05 -13.07
N PRO A 123 26.90 4.90 -13.24
CA PRO A 123 25.45 4.81 -13.00
C PRO A 123 25.09 5.18 -11.56
N GLU A 124 24.08 6.02 -11.41
CA GLU A 124 23.53 6.49 -10.14
C GLU A 124 22.01 6.40 -10.17
N THR A 125 21.43 5.80 -9.13
CA THR A 125 19.97 5.77 -8.95
C THR A 125 19.51 7.08 -8.30
N LYS A 126 18.53 7.75 -8.92
CA LYS A 126 17.90 8.98 -8.40
C LYS A 126 16.39 8.83 -8.27
N PRO A 127 15.76 9.48 -7.27
CA PRO A 127 14.32 9.50 -7.15
C PRO A 127 13.70 10.35 -8.26
N ILE A 128 12.62 9.85 -8.87
CA ILE A 128 11.85 10.57 -9.87
C ILE A 128 10.77 11.41 -9.17
N THR A 129 10.50 12.60 -9.70
CA THR A 129 9.31 13.36 -9.30
C THR A 129 8.09 12.75 -9.95
N VAL A 130 7.16 12.23 -9.14
CA VAL A 130 5.95 11.58 -9.65
C VAL A 130 4.98 12.63 -10.19
N THR A 131 4.86 12.68 -11.52
CA THR A 131 3.84 13.45 -12.23
C THR A 131 2.65 12.54 -12.59
N LYS A 132 1.55 13.14 -13.04
CA LYS A 132 0.37 12.40 -13.50
C LYS A 132 0.71 11.41 -14.61
N ASP A 133 1.62 11.77 -15.52
CA ASP A 133 1.98 10.95 -16.67
C ASP A 133 2.89 9.80 -16.26
N VAL A 134 3.91 10.06 -15.42
CA VAL A 134 4.75 9.01 -14.81
C VAL A 134 3.87 8.01 -14.06
N TYR A 135 2.90 8.50 -13.30
CA TYR A 135 1.99 7.66 -12.55
C TYR A 135 1.08 6.81 -13.47
N ARG A 136 0.53 7.42 -14.52
CA ARG A 136 -0.29 6.73 -15.53
C ARG A 136 0.51 5.64 -16.25
N GLU A 137 1.74 5.94 -16.68
CA GLU A 137 2.63 4.96 -17.31
C GLU A 137 2.93 3.81 -16.36
N PHE A 138 3.09 4.09 -15.07
CA PHE A 138 3.26 3.07 -14.05
C PHE A 138 2.05 2.14 -13.95
N LEU A 139 0.84 2.69 -13.81
CA LEU A 139 -0.40 1.92 -13.77
C LEU A 139 -0.64 1.14 -15.07
N GLN A 140 -0.32 1.74 -16.22
CA GLN A 140 -0.37 1.05 -17.50
C GLN A 140 0.65 -0.08 -17.53
N GLY A 141 1.87 0.13 -17.01
CA GLY A 141 2.89 -0.90 -16.78
C GLY A 141 2.37 -2.10 -16.00
N LEU A 142 1.63 -1.84 -14.92
CA LEU A 142 0.95 -2.86 -14.14
C LEU A 142 -0.09 -3.62 -14.99
N ALA A 143 -0.85 -2.89 -15.80
CA ALA A 143 -1.89 -3.45 -16.66
C ALA A 143 -1.37 -4.09 -17.96
N CYS A 144 -0.19 -3.72 -18.47
CA CYS A 144 0.31 -4.13 -19.79
C CYS A 144 1.28 -5.31 -19.75
N HIS A 145 1.71 -5.76 -18.55
CA HIS A 145 2.12 -7.17 -18.37
C HIS A 145 1.01 -8.16 -18.81
N ARG A 146 -0.24 -7.70 -18.99
CA ARG A 146 -1.34 -8.40 -19.66
C ARG A 146 -1.08 -8.80 -21.12
N ARG A 147 -0.25 -8.07 -21.87
CA ARG A 147 -0.25 -8.16 -23.34
C ARG A 147 0.97 -8.85 -23.97
N GLU A 148 2.07 -9.04 -23.26
CA GLU A 148 3.27 -9.69 -23.82
C GLU A 148 3.34 -11.20 -23.54
N VAL A 149 2.45 -11.77 -22.72
CA VAL A 149 2.44 -13.22 -22.41
C VAL A 149 1.32 -13.98 -23.15
N ALA A 150 0.47 -13.28 -23.91
CA ALA A 150 -0.67 -13.87 -24.59
C ALA A 150 -0.41 -14.31 -26.04
N ASP A 151 0.79 -14.08 -26.59
CA ASP A 151 1.06 -14.28 -28.03
C ASP A 151 2.25 -15.21 -28.34
N GLU A 152 2.38 -16.30 -27.57
CA GLU A 152 3.14 -17.47 -28.01
C GLU A 152 2.19 -18.63 -28.34
N ARG A 153 1.46 -18.49 -29.45
CA ARG A 153 1.02 -19.64 -30.24
C ARG A 153 2.00 -19.80 -31.41
N PRO A 154 2.59 -20.98 -31.66
CA PRO A 154 3.57 -21.12 -32.71
C PRO A 154 2.92 -21.23 -34.10
N SER A 155 3.54 -20.51 -35.04
CA SER A 155 3.56 -20.73 -36.51
C SER A 155 2.35 -20.18 -37.30
N ARG A 156 2.47 -19.52 -38.46
CA ARG A 156 3.49 -19.50 -39.53
C ARG A 156 3.50 -18.15 -40.28
N HIS A 157 4.65 -17.88 -40.91
CA HIS A 157 4.96 -16.92 -42.00
C HIS A 157 5.35 -15.47 -41.66
N ASP A 158 6.55 -15.13 -42.16
CA ASP A 158 7.23 -13.85 -42.38
C ASP A 158 6.32 -12.61 -42.36
N THR A 159 6.65 -11.45 -41.79
CA THR A 159 7.77 -10.56 -42.17
C THR A 159 7.77 -9.37 -41.17
N ALA A 160 8.96 -8.92 -40.77
CA ALA A 160 9.29 -7.62 -40.13
C ALA A 160 8.23 -6.91 -39.26
N ARG A 161 8.45 -6.85 -37.94
CA ARG A 161 8.00 -5.72 -37.10
C ARG A 161 8.87 -5.57 -35.84
N GLN A 162 9.09 -4.32 -35.49
CA GLN A 162 10.14 -3.79 -34.64
C GLN A 162 10.12 -4.35 -33.21
N ARG A 163 11.28 -4.79 -32.73
CA ARG A 163 11.55 -4.97 -31.29
C ARG A 163 11.44 -3.60 -30.60
N PRO A 164 10.66 -3.42 -29.52
CA PRO A 164 10.86 -2.28 -28.65
C PRO A 164 12.19 -2.49 -27.91
N SER A 165 13.11 -1.56 -28.09
CA SER A 165 14.31 -1.46 -27.27
C SER A 165 13.90 -1.08 -25.84
N LEU A 166 13.74 -2.06 -24.96
CA LEU A 166 13.72 -1.85 -23.53
C LEU A 166 15.12 -1.37 -23.13
N ARG A 167 15.32 -0.05 -23.02
CA ARG A 167 16.59 0.51 -22.57
C ARG A 167 16.84 0.10 -21.11
N HIS A 168 18.02 -0.46 -20.92
CA HIS A 168 18.55 -1.09 -19.73
C HIS A 168 18.67 -0.15 -18.52
N GLY A 169 18.39 -0.68 -17.33
CA GLY A 169 18.82 -0.11 -16.06
C GLY A 169 17.81 -0.33 -14.94
N VAL A 170 18.01 -1.39 -14.15
CA VAL A 170 17.31 -1.67 -12.87
C VAL A 170 15.84 -2.08 -13.00
N ARG A 171 15.59 -3.25 -13.60
CA ARG A 171 14.26 -3.89 -13.68
C ARG A 171 14.26 -5.35 -13.18
N ARG A 172 14.87 -5.59 -12.01
CA ARG A 172 14.71 -6.85 -11.27
C ARG A 172 14.59 -6.59 -9.78
N GLN A 173 13.43 -6.09 -9.37
CA GLN A 173 12.89 -6.38 -8.05
C GLN A 173 11.38 -6.17 -8.14
N VAL A 174 10.65 -7.25 -7.87
CA VAL A 174 9.18 -7.38 -7.80
C VAL A 174 8.43 -7.27 -9.14
N ALA A 175 8.79 -8.12 -10.11
CA ALA A 175 8.05 -8.33 -11.36
C ALA A 175 7.23 -9.64 -11.38
N TYR A 176 7.19 -10.40 -10.28
CA TYR A 176 6.72 -11.78 -10.33
C TYR A 176 5.18 -11.93 -10.42
N THR A 177 4.39 -10.95 -9.96
CA THR A 177 2.94 -11.15 -9.77
C THR A 177 2.06 -10.66 -10.92
N LEU A 178 2.48 -9.64 -11.67
CA LEU A 178 1.64 -9.06 -12.72
C LEU A 178 1.56 -9.92 -13.98
N ALA A 179 2.64 -10.66 -14.29
CA ALA A 179 2.67 -11.60 -15.42
C ALA A 179 1.76 -12.82 -15.21
N GLU A 180 1.45 -13.16 -13.96
CA GLU A 180 0.53 -14.25 -13.62
C GLU A 180 -0.92 -13.77 -13.61
N LEU A 181 -1.18 -12.59 -13.05
CA LEU A 181 -2.49 -11.92 -13.10
C LEU A 181 -2.93 -11.63 -14.54
N ALA A 182 -1.97 -11.33 -15.42
CA ALA A 182 -2.12 -11.12 -16.85
C ALA A 182 -2.66 -12.34 -17.63
N LYS A 183 -2.40 -13.56 -17.16
CA LYS A 183 -2.78 -14.81 -17.85
C LYS A 183 -4.25 -15.16 -17.66
N GLN A 184 -4.93 -14.49 -16.73
CA GLN A 184 -6.34 -14.71 -16.43
C GLN A 184 -7.18 -13.57 -16.99
N ASP A 185 -8.40 -13.86 -17.44
CA ASP A 185 -9.28 -12.89 -18.10
C ASP A 185 -9.99 -11.97 -17.09
N TRP A 186 -9.19 -11.20 -16.33
CA TRP A 186 -9.68 -10.35 -15.25
C TRP A 186 -10.16 -9.02 -15.80
N SER A 187 -11.41 -8.67 -15.49
CA SER A 187 -11.96 -7.33 -15.69
C SER A 187 -11.62 -6.47 -14.46
N ILE A 188 -10.68 -5.53 -14.62
CA ILE A 188 -10.25 -4.62 -13.55
C ILE A 188 -10.96 -3.28 -13.72
N SER A 189 -11.64 -2.82 -12.67
CA SER A 189 -12.23 -1.48 -12.60
C SER A 189 -11.69 -0.71 -11.40
N LEU A 190 -11.47 0.60 -11.57
CA LEU A 190 -11.09 1.47 -10.45
C LEU A 190 -12.31 1.77 -9.58
N ALA A 191 -12.21 1.44 -8.29
CA ALA A 191 -13.21 1.80 -7.29
C ALA A 191 -12.81 3.13 -6.61
N PRO A 192 -13.68 4.15 -6.59
CA PRO A 192 -13.36 5.42 -5.96
C PRO A 192 -13.34 5.29 -4.43
N GLN A 193 -12.26 5.77 -3.80
CA GLN A 193 -12.22 5.98 -2.35
C GLN A 193 -12.78 7.37 -1.98
N PRO A 194 -13.44 7.50 -0.82
CA PRO A 194 -13.88 8.80 -0.36
C PRO A 194 -12.68 9.71 -0.05
N PRO A 195 -12.70 10.98 -0.47
CA PRO A 195 -11.57 11.89 -0.29
C PRO A 195 -11.18 12.06 1.19
N ASN A 196 -9.89 12.30 1.42
CA ASN A 196 -9.29 12.51 2.75
C ASN A 196 -9.47 11.33 3.74
N SER A 197 -9.70 10.09 3.26
CA SER A 197 -10.13 8.96 4.11
C SER A 197 -9.07 7.86 4.25
N ARG A 198 -7.92 8.21 4.83
CA ARG A 198 -6.81 7.25 5.04
C ARG A 198 -7.19 6.03 5.87
N ASP A 199 -8.16 6.18 6.77
CA ASP A 199 -8.75 5.13 7.59
C ASP A 199 -9.58 4.11 6.79
N THR A 200 -9.81 4.36 5.50
CA THR A 200 -10.47 3.46 4.55
C THR A 200 -9.51 2.76 3.58
N ASN A 201 -8.19 2.93 3.77
CA ASN A 201 -7.16 2.30 2.95
C ASN A 201 -6.24 1.39 3.78
N ILE A 202 -6.14 0.10 3.43
CA ILE A 202 -5.26 -0.88 4.09
C ILE A 202 -3.81 -0.41 4.16
N LEU A 203 -3.33 0.20 3.07
CA LEU A 203 -1.95 0.61 2.92
C LEU A 203 -1.58 1.66 3.97
N ASP A 204 -2.39 2.71 4.09
CA ASP A 204 -2.25 3.76 5.10
C ASP A 204 -2.56 3.29 6.52
N LEU A 205 -3.55 2.41 6.69
CA LEU A 205 -4.07 2.01 8.00
C LEU A 205 -3.05 1.21 8.84
N GLY A 206 -2.19 0.43 8.18
CA GLY A 206 -1.22 -0.38 8.92
C GLY A 206 -0.07 -0.94 8.09
N PHE A 207 -0.31 -1.31 6.83
CA PHE A 207 0.70 -2.02 6.03
C PHE A 207 1.98 -1.20 5.87
N PHE A 208 1.84 0.05 5.43
CA PHE A 208 3.00 0.93 5.23
C PHE A 208 3.76 1.25 6.51
N ALA A 209 3.06 1.39 7.64
CA ALA A 209 3.73 1.58 8.94
C ALA A 209 4.52 0.32 9.32
N GLY A 210 3.99 -0.86 9.01
CA GLY A 210 4.67 -2.15 9.15
C GLY A 210 5.93 -2.26 8.30
N ILE A 211 5.82 -2.05 6.99
CA ILE A 211 6.96 -2.08 6.06
C ILE A 211 8.03 -1.07 6.47
N GLN A 212 7.63 0.15 6.81
CA GLN A 212 8.57 1.18 7.24
C GLN A 212 9.27 0.81 8.56
N SER A 213 8.59 0.13 9.47
CA SER A 213 9.19 -0.37 10.71
C SER A 213 10.29 -1.39 10.40
N LEU A 214 10.00 -2.39 9.55
CA LEU A 214 10.95 -3.42 9.13
C LEU A 214 12.14 -2.83 8.37
N GLN A 215 11.88 -1.97 7.38
CA GLN A 215 12.92 -1.30 6.62
C GLN A 215 13.91 -0.53 7.52
N HIS A 216 13.42 0.07 8.60
CA HIS A 216 14.25 0.83 9.54
C HIS A 216 15.05 -0.04 10.53
N GLN A 217 14.85 -1.36 10.56
CA GLN A 217 15.73 -2.29 11.27
C GLN A 217 17.07 -2.45 10.53
N LYS A 218 17.07 -2.23 9.21
CA LYS A 218 18.27 -2.19 8.37
C LYS A 218 18.73 -0.73 8.20
N SER A 219 20.04 -0.49 8.12
CA SER A 219 20.58 0.85 7.90
C SER A 219 21.03 1.02 6.45
N ALA A 220 20.35 1.89 5.70
CA ALA A 220 20.75 2.22 4.33
C ALA A 220 21.68 3.45 4.29
N ARG A 221 22.65 3.42 3.39
CA ARG A 221 23.62 4.48 3.07
C ARG A 221 23.49 4.98 1.62
N SER A 222 22.73 4.27 0.78
CA SER A 222 22.44 4.65 -0.60
C SER A 222 20.95 4.50 -0.94
N ILE A 223 20.53 5.06 -2.07
CA ILE A 223 19.18 4.86 -2.60
C ILE A 223 18.96 3.40 -2.96
N ASP A 224 19.97 2.73 -3.53
CA ASP A 224 19.87 1.31 -3.89
C ASP A 224 19.67 0.42 -2.67
N GLU A 225 20.40 0.68 -1.57
CA GLU A 225 20.18 -0.02 -0.30
C GLU A 225 18.80 0.28 0.30
N LEU A 226 18.31 1.52 0.18
CA LEU A 226 16.94 1.84 0.61
C LEU A 226 15.90 1.04 -0.19
N VAL A 227 16.07 0.96 -1.51
CA VAL A 227 15.18 0.19 -2.39
C VAL A 227 15.22 -1.29 -2.03
N ALA A 228 16.40 -1.87 -1.88
CA ALA A 228 16.56 -3.26 -1.46
C ALA A 228 15.90 -3.51 -0.10
N HIS A 229 16.13 -2.66 0.90
CA HIS A 229 15.53 -2.85 2.23
C HIS A 229 14.01 -2.72 2.23
N VAL A 230 13.41 -1.86 1.39
CA VAL A 230 11.94 -1.78 1.23
C VAL A 230 11.41 -3.03 0.54
N ALA A 231 12.08 -3.53 -0.50
CA ALA A 231 11.70 -4.76 -1.18
C ALA A 231 11.77 -5.97 -0.24
N ASP A 232 12.85 -6.10 0.53
CA ASP A 232 13.00 -7.14 1.55
C ASP A 232 11.89 -7.03 2.61
N ALA A 233 11.66 -5.83 3.15
CA ALA A 233 10.62 -5.61 4.16
C ALA A 233 9.22 -5.99 3.63
N PHE A 234 8.95 -5.76 2.35
CA PHE A 234 7.71 -6.18 1.70
C PHE A 234 7.58 -7.71 1.66
N VAL A 235 8.63 -8.42 1.25
CA VAL A 235 8.65 -9.89 1.23
C VAL A 235 8.57 -10.48 2.65
N GLU A 236 9.32 -9.93 3.61
CA GLU A 236 9.40 -10.40 4.99
C GLU A 236 8.12 -10.10 5.81
N TYR A 237 7.29 -9.13 5.39
CA TYR A 237 6.10 -8.75 6.16
C TYR A 237 5.11 -9.92 6.27
N PRO A 238 4.74 -10.39 7.48
CA PRO A 238 3.93 -11.60 7.57
C PRO A 238 2.47 -11.35 7.13
N PHE A 239 1.90 -12.28 6.38
CA PHE A 239 0.55 -12.12 5.82
C PHE A 239 -0.52 -12.05 6.91
N GLU A 240 -0.29 -12.64 8.08
CA GLU A 240 -1.18 -12.57 9.23
C GLU A 240 -1.30 -11.13 9.76
N HIS A 241 -0.24 -10.33 9.65
CA HIS A 241 -0.33 -8.90 9.97
C HIS A 241 -1.14 -8.13 8.92
N LEU A 242 -1.01 -8.51 7.65
CA LEU A 242 -1.81 -7.92 6.57
C LEU A 242 -3.29 -8.28 6.75
N ASP A 243 -3.65 -9.54 6.99
CA ASP A 243 -5.04 -9.95 7.19
C ASP A 243 -5.67 -9.31 8.44
N ARG A 244 -4.91 -9.16 9.53
CA ARG A 244 -5.36 -8.39 10.71
C ARG A 244 -5.65 -6.91 10.39
N THR A 245 -4.96 -6.35 9.40
CA THR A 245 -5.20 -4.98 8.92
C THR A 245 -6.52 -4.90 8.13
N PHE A 246 -6.89 -5.94 7.38
CA PHE A 246 -8.22 -6.05 6.75
C PHE A 246 -9.35 -6.06 7.79
N LEU A 247 -9.19 -6.80 8.88
CA LEU A 247 -10.16 -6.72 10.00
C LEU A 247 -10.18 -5.34 10.67
N THR A 248 -9.06 -4.60 10.67
CA THR A 248 -9.04 -3.20 11.13
C THR A 248 -9.89 -2.33 10.22
N LEU A 249 -9.71 -2.46 8.90
CA LEU A 249 -10.49 -1.72 7.93
C LEU A 249 -11.98 -1.97 8.10
N GLN A 250 -12.41 -3.24 8.19
CA GLN A 250 -13.82 -3.58 8.42
C GLN A 250 -14.37 -2.93 9.69
N SER A 251 -13.57 -2.89 10.77
CA SER A 251 -13.96 -2.19 12.01
C SER A 251 -14.07 -0.68 11.82
N CYS A 252 -13.15 -0.06 11.07
CA CYS A 252 -13.21 1.37 10.73
C CYS A 252 -14.43 1.72 9.86
N LEU A 253 -14.85 0.82 8.96
CA LEU A 253 -16.09 1.01 8.19
C LEU A 253 -17.31 1.04 9.12
N ILE A 254 -17.36 0.16 10.12
CA ILE A 254 -18.42 0.15 11.14
C ILE A 254 -18.41 1.44 11.97
N GLU A 255 -17.25 1.88 12.45
CA GLU A 255 -17.16 3.13 13.20
C GLU A 255 -17.55 4.34 12.35
N THR A 256 -17.16 4.36 11.07
CA THR A 256 -17.59 5.39 10.12
C THR A 256 -19.11 5.46 10.01
N MET A 257 -19.80 4.31 10.03
CA MET A 257 -21.27 4.27 10.07
C MET A 257 -21.82 4.82 11.39
N LYS A 258 -21.26 4.42 12.54
CA LYS A 258 -21.70 4.91 13.87
C LYS A 258 -21.59 6.43 14.02
N VAL A 259 -20.57 7.05 13.43
CA VAL A 259 -20.37 8.50 13.50
C VAL A 259 -20.89 9.25 12.27
N ASN A 260 -21.80 8.66 11.49
CA ASN A 260 -22.42 9.27 10.31
C ASN A 260 -21.41 9.86 9.31
N GLY A 261 -20.36 9.09 9.01
CA GLY A 261 -19.35 9.44 8.02
C GLY A 261 -18.20 10.31 8.53
N ASP A 262 -18.22 10.73 9.80
CA ASP A 262 -17.10 11.44 10.42
C ASP A 262 -15.87 10.51 10.61
N ASN A 263 -14.77 11.06 11.11
CA ASN A 263 -13.57 10.33 11.51
C ASN A 263 -13.25 10.53 13.00
N THR A 264 -14.21 10.99 13.79
CA THR A 264 -14.12 11.25 15.23
C THR A 264 -14.21 9.96 16.07
N TYR A 265 -13.48 8.92 15.66
CA TYR A 265 -13.41 7.66 16.37
C TYR A 265 -11.95 7.21 16.54
N LYS A 266 -11.71 6.39 17.54
CA LYS A 266 -10.42 5.70 17.71
C LYS A 266 -10.47 4.39 16.94
N ILE A 267 -9.38 4.02 16.30
CA ILE A 267 -9.27 2.73 15.60
C ILE A 267 -9.59 1.60 16.59
N PRO A 268 -10.61 0.76 16.33
CA PRO A 268 -11.01 -0.30 17.26
C PRO A 268 -9.91 -1.36 17.45
N HIS A 269 -9.61 -1.68 18.70
CA HIS A 269 -8.60 -2.68 19.06
C HIS A 269 -9.27 -4.03 19.39
N MET A 270 -9.49 -4.90 18.39
CA MET A 270 -10.20 -6.18 18.56
C MET A 270 -9.37 -7.31 19.20
N ALA A 271 -8.22 -7.01 19.82
CA ALA A 271 -7.30 -8.01 20.39
C ALA A 271 -6.99 -9.18 19.42
N LYS A 272 -6.83 -8.85 18.13
CA LYS A 272 -6.81 -9.81 17.02
C LYS A 272 -5.77 -10.90 17.18
N GLU A 273 -4.59 -10.53 17.70
CA GLU A 273 -3.52 -11.48 17.95
C GLU A 273 -3.89 -12.54 18.98
N LYS A 274 -4.52 -12.13 20.10
CA LYS A 274 -5.02 -13.05 21.11
C LYS A 274 -6.08 -13.98 20.53
N LYS A 275 -7.03 -13.43 19.77
CA LYS A 275 -8.09 -14.22 19.13
C LYS A 275 -7.53 -15.22 18.11
N GLN A 276 -6.52 -14.82 17.35
CA GLN A 276 -5.86 -15.69 16.36
C GLN A 276 -5.15 -16.85 17.04
N ARG A 277 -4.40 -16.61 18.12
CA ARG A 277 -3.74 -17.66 18.90
C ARG A 277 -4.74 -18.67 19.49
N LEU A 278 -5.95 -18.21 19.83
CA LEU A 278 -7.03 -19.06 20.34
C LEU A 278 -7.86 -19.72 19.24
N GLY A 279 -7.60 -19.46 17.94
CA GLY A 279 -8.37 -20.01 16.83
C GLY A 279 -9.79 -19.44 16.69
N ILE A 280 -10.10 -18.31 17.35
CA ILE A 280 -11.44 -17.70 17.39
C ILE A 280 -11.49 -16.33 16.69
N LEU A 281 -10.46 -15.97 15.92
CA LEU A 281 -10.47 -14.74 15.14
C LEU A 281 -11.47 -14.91 13.99
N PRO A 282 -12.55 -14.11 13.92
CA PRO A 282 -13.52 -14.26 12.85
C PRO A 282 -12.91 -13.85 11.50
N ARG A 283 -13.43 -14.43 10.41
CA ARG A 283 -13.02 -14.04 9.06
C ARG A 283 -13.46 -12.62 8.75
N ASN A 284 -14.67 -12.21 9.13
CA ASN A 284 -15.11 -10.83 8.98
C ASN A 284 -15.77 -10.29 10.24
N VAL A 285 -15.90 -8.97 10.30
CA VAL A 285 -16.67 -8.29 11.36
C VAL A 285 -18.14 -8.22 10.96
N VAL A 286 -19.02 -8.46 11.93
CA VAL A 286 -20.46 -8.27 11.79
C VAL A 286 -20.82 -6.84 12.19
N CYS A 287 -21.53 -6.13 11.32
CA CYS A 287 -22.07 -4.81 11.64
C CYS A 287 -23.28 -4.96 12.58
N PRO A 288 -23.36 -4.22 13.70
CA PRO A 288 -24.57 -4.21 14.52
C PRO A 288 -25.77 -3.73 13.69
N VAL A 289 -26.90 -4.44 13.78
CA VAL A 289 -28.11 -4.16 12.99
C VAL A 289 -28.57 -2.71 13.17
N ASP A 290 -28.62 -2.22 14.42
CA ASP A 290 -28.99 -0.84 14.72
C ASP A 290 -28.07 0.19 14.05
N THR A 291 -26.77 -0.12 13.95
CA THR A 291 -25.80 0.75 13.25
C THR A 291 -26.07 0.77 11.75
N PHE A 292 -26.34 -0.40 11.16
CA PHE A 292 -26.65 -0.53 9.75
C PHE A 292 -27.95 0.20 9.39
N ASP A 293 -29.02 0.00 10.16
CA ASP A 293 -30.31 0.65 9.93
C ASP A 293 -30.25 2.16 10.13
N ALA A 294 -29.58 2.63 11.19
CA ALA A 294 -29.39 4.07 11.41
C ALA A 294 -28.60 4.72 10.26
N ALA A 295 -27.52 4.08 9.81
CA ALA A 295 -26.70 4.57 8.70
C ALA A 295 -27.51 4.60 7.39
N ARG A 296 -28.31 3.55 7.12
CA ARG A 296 -29.19 3.48 5.95
C ARG A 296 -30.24 4.59 5.97
N ALA A 297 -30.88 4.82 7.11
CA ALA A 297 -31.86 5.89 7.30
C ALA A 297 -31.22 7.27 7.07
N ALA A 298 -30.02 7.50 7.60
CA ALA A 298 -29.29 8.76 7.42
C ALA A 298 -28.98 9.06 5.95
N LEU A 299 -28.61 8.04 5.14
CA LEU A 299 -28.41 8.23 3.70
C LEU A 299 -29.69 8.57 2.94
N VAL A 300 -30.82 7.94 3.30
CA VAL A 300 -32.12 8.20 2.66
C VAL A 300 -32.61 9.60 3.01
N GLY A 301 -32.55 9.99 4.28
CA GLY A 301 -32.95 11.33 4.73
C GLY A 301 -32.12 12.46 4.11
N THR A 302 -30.84 12.22 3.80
CA THR A 302 -29.98 13.23 3.17
C THR A 302 -30.33 13.49 1.70
N ARG A 303 -30.94 12.52 0.99
CA ARG A 303 -31.37 12.71 -0.41
C ARG A 303 -32.58 13.62 -0.59
N VAL A 304 -33.37 13.82 0.48
CA VAL A 304 -34.62 14.61 0.42
C VAL A 304 -34.36 16.11 0.63
N CYS A 305 -33.15 16.49 1.07
CA CYS A 305 -32.80 17.89 1.41
C CYS A 305 -31.80 18.54 0.44
N CYS A 306 -31.61 18.00 -0.77
CA CYS A 306 -30.79 18.60 -1.82
C CYS A 306 -31.63 18.90 -3.06
#